data_AF-A0A1F4P9F9-F1
#
_entry.id   AF-A0A1F4P9F9-F1
#
_cell.length_a   1.000
_cell.length_b   1.000
_cell.length_c   1.000
_cell.angle_alpha   90.00
_cell.angle_beta   90.00
_cell.angle_gamma   90.00
#
_symmetry.space_group_name_H-M   'P 1'
#
loop_
_entity.id
_entity.type
_entity.pdbx_description
1 polymer ?
#
loop_
_entity_poly.entity_id
_entity_poly.type
_entity_poly.pdbx_seq_one_letter_code
_entity_poly.pdbx_strand_id
1 'polypeptide(L)'
;MVFYFIVILPEQKKQNSRKTMLDAMKHDDEVVTTGGIYGKVTAIADQVVTLEISQGVRIKVLRTAIAGIRGKETKDGKEAKDKDK
;
A
#
# COMPACT_ATOMS: atom_id res chain seq x y z
N MET A 1 -17.76 -13.06 -34.05
CA MET A 1 -17.42 -11.83 -33.31
C MET A 1 -17.72 -12.05 -31.83
N VAL A 2 -16.79 -12.70 -31.14
CA VAL A 2 -16.84 -13.04 -29.71
C VAL A 2 -15.39 -12.87 -29.22
N PHE A 3 -15.18 -12.48 -27.97
CA PHE A 3 -13.87 -12.32 -27.29
C PHE A 3 -13.21 -10.92 -27.27
N TYR A 4 -13.91 -9.94 -26.67
CA TYR A 4 -13.26 -8.74 -26.11
C TYR A 4 -13.48 -8.58 -24.58
N PHE A 5 -14.10 -9.56 -23.92
CA PHE A 5 -14.46 -9.46 -22.48
C PHE A 5 -13.45 -10.09 -21.51
N ILE A 6 -12.37 -10.72 -21.98
CA ILE A 6 -11.37 -11.37 -21.10
C ILE A 6 -10.21 -10.43 -20.72
N VAL A 7 -10.05 -9.29 -21.40
CA VAL A 7 -8.83 -8.45 -21.24
C VAL A 7 -9.03 -7.25 -20.30
N ILE A 8 -10.26 -6.81 -19.99
CA ILE A 8 -10.48 -5.55 -19.26
C ILE A 8 -11.35 -5.75 -18.01
N LEU A 9 -10.72 -6.24 -16.95
CA LEU A 9 -11.06 -5.85 -15.58
C LEU A 9 -9.84 -5.79 -14.60
N PRO A 10 -8.63 -5.31 -15.00
CA PRO A 10 -7.53 -5.21 -14.05
C PRO A 10 -7.54 -3.91 -13.22
N GLU A 11 -7.94 -2.78 -13.82
CA GLU A 11 -7.60 -1.46 -13.24
C GLU A 11 -8.48 -1.06 -12.06
N GLN A 12 -9.80 -1.25 -12.18
CA GLN A 12 -10.72 -0.93 -11.08
C GLN A 12 -10.47 -1.81 -9.84
N LYS A 13 -10.08 -3.07 -10.05
CA LYS A 13 -9.70 -3.97 -8.96
C LYS A 13 -8.49 -3.45 -8.20
N LYS A 14 -7.44 -3.00 -8.90
CA LYS A 14 -6.24 -2.41 -8.27
C LYS A 14 -6.57 -1.14 -7.47
N GLN A 15 -7.43 -0.25 -8.00
CA GLN A 15 -7.82 0.96 -7.29
C GLN A 15 -8.66 0.66 -6.04
N ASN A 16 -9.60 -0.28 -6.13
CA ASN A 16 -10.42 -0.68 -4.99
C ASN A 16 -9.57 -1.37 -3.92
N SER A 17 -8.72 -2.33 -4.29
CA SER A 17 -7.79 -2.99 -3.36
C SER A 17 -6.88 -1.96 -2.66
N ARG A 18 -6.44 -0.93 -3.38
CA ARG A 18 -5.63 0.14 -2.79
C ARG A 18 -6.40 0.96 -1.77
N LYS A 19 -7.64 1.36 -2.06
CA LYS A 19 -8.50 2.07 -1.09
C LYS A 19 -8.74 1.22 0.15
N THR A 20 -9.10 -0.05 -0.03
CA THR A 20 -9.30 -0.99 1.08
C THR A 20 -8.05 -1.16 1.94
N MET A 21 -6.86 -1.22 1.33
CA MET A 21 -5.59 -1.25 2.08
C MET A 21 -5.40 0.02 2.91
N LEU A 22 -5.69 1.19 2.34
CA LEU A 22 -5.55 2.46 3.04
C LEU A 22 -6.55 2.63 4.20
N ASP A 23 -7.72 2.02 4.10
CA ASP A 23 -8.73 2.00 5.16
C ASP A 23 -8.43 0.93 6.22
N ALA A 24 -7.71 -0.12 5.86
CA ALA A 24 -7.27 -1.16 6.79
C ALA A 24 -6.08 -0.73 7.67
N MET A 25 -5.47 0.44 7.43
CA MET A 25 -4.36 0.97 8.23
C MET A 25 -4.81 1.33 9.65
N LYS A 26 -4.03 0.93 10.65
CA LYS A 26 -4.25 1.24 12.08
C LYS A 26 -3.05 1.98 12.68
N HIS A 27 -3.26 2.59 13.84
CA HIS A 27 -2.15 3.05 14.67
C HIS A 27 -1.27 1.86 15.07
N ASP A 28 0.02 2.14 15.19
CA ASP A 28 1.10 1.18 15.44
C ASP A 28 1.41 0.18 14.32
N ASP A 29 0.72 0.21 13.18
CA ASP A 29 1.08 -0.62 12.03
C ASP A 29 2.45 -0.19 11.46
N GLU A 30 3.30 -1.17 11.13
CA GLU A 30 4.47 -0.93 10.31
C GLU A 30 4.03 -0.77 8.85
N VAL A 31 4.55 0.23 8.16
CA VAL A 31 4.21 0.46 6.75
C VAL A 31 5.45 0.75 5.93
N VAL A 32 5.31 0.51 4.63
CA VAL A 32 6.29 0.92 3.63
C VAL A 32 5.65 1.94 2.71
N THR A 33 6.34 3.05 2.50
CA THR A 33 5.92 4.07 1.53
C THR A 33 6.35 3.68 0.11
N THR A 34 5.76 4.29 -0.90
CA THR A 34 6.15 4.09 -2.31
C THR A 34 7.62 4.44 -2.58
N GLY A 35 8.22 5.29 -1.73
CA GLY A 35 9.64 5.64 -1.80
C GLY A 35 10.59 4.64 -1.12
N GLY A 36 10.07 3.52 -0.60
CA GLY A 36 10.88 2.50 0.10
C GLY A 36 11.23 2.85 1.54
N ILE A 37 10.54 3.83 2.14
CA ILE A 37 10.75 4.22 3.54
C ILE A 37 9.91 3.31 4.42
N TYR A 38 10.55 2.70 5.41
CA TYR A 38 9.89 1.96 6.47
C TYR A 38 9.63 2.88 7.66
N GLY A 39 8.46 2.76 8.26
CA GLY A 39 8.12 3.51 9.46
C GLY A 39 6.89 2.95 10.15
N LYS A 40 6.68 3.40 11.38
CA LYS A 40 5.54 3.02 12.21
C LYS A 40 4.49 4.12 12.20
N VAL A 41 3.22 3.76 12.02
CA VAL A 41 2.12 4.72 12.03
C VAL A 41 1.87 5.23 13.44
N THR A 42 2.06 6.53 13.65
CA THR A 42 1.83 7.18 14.95
C THR A 42 0.54 8.01 14.98
N ALA A 43 0.09 8.50 13.82
CA ALA A 43 -1.19 9.17 13.68
C ALA A 43 -1.74 9.01 12.25
N ILE A 44 -3.06 8.97 12.12
CA ILE A 44 -3.79 8.84 10.85
C ILE A 44 -4.78 10.00 10.81
N ALA A 45 -4.64 10.86 9.80
CA ALA A 45 -5.61 11.88 9.44
C ALA A 45 -6.19 11.55 8.05
N ASP A 46 -7.19 12.30 7.58
CA ASP A 46 -7.94 11.95 6.36
C ASP A 46 -7.07 11.81 5.12
N GLN A 47 -6.15 12.74 4.88
CA GLN A 47 -5.29 12.75 3.70
C GLN A 47 -3.82 12.40 4.00
N VAL A 48 -3.41 12.52 5.27
CA VAL A 48 -2.01 12.47 5.69
C VAL A 48 -1.86 11.48 6.85
N VAL A 49 -0.79 10.70 6.81
CA VAL A 49 -0.37 9.79 7.89
C VAL A 49 0.94 10.30 8.47
N THR A 50 1.05 10.26 9.79
CA THR A 50 2.31 10.53 10.49
C THR A 50 3.02 9.22 10.73
N LEU A 51 4.23 9.11 10.20
CA LEU A 51 5.11 7.95 10.32
C LEU A 51 6.29 8.32 11.19
N GLU A 52 6.64 7.44 12.12
CA GLU A 52 7.90 7.49 12.86
C GLU A 52 8.91 6.56 12.18
N ILE A 53 10.00 7.14 11.69
CA ILE A 53 11.05 6.42 10.94
C ILE A 53 12.28 6.12 11.80
N SER A 54 12.45 6.87 12.89
CA SER A 54 13.50 6.73 13.89
C SER A 54 13.06 7.41 15.18
N GLN A 55 13.77 7.20 16.27
CA GLN A 55 13.43 7.75 17.59
C GLN A 55 13.32 9.28 17.53
N GLY A 56 12.10 9.78 17.75
CA GLY A 56 11.81 11.22 17.73
C GLY A 56 11.73 11.84 16.33
N VAL A 57 11.94 11.08 15.25
CA VAL A 57 11.83 11.57 13.87
C VAL A 57 10.50 11.14 13.27
N ARG A 58 9.57 12.10 13.17
CA ARG A 58 8.24 11.91 12.60
C ARG A 58 8.09 12.68 11.31
N ILE A 59 7.59 12.02 10.29
CA ILE A 59 7.32 12.61 8.98
C ILE A 59 5.84 12.49 8.65
N LYS A 60 5.33 13.46 7.90
CA LYS A 60 3.96 13.45 7.36
C LYS A 60 4.02 13.01 5.90
N VAL A 61 3.29 11.97 5.57
CA VAL A 61 3.19 11.45 4.20
C VAL A 61 1.73 11.36 3.79
N LEU A 62 1.46 11.45 2.50
CA LEU A 62 0.11 11.23 1.99
C LEU A 62 -0.33 9.78 2.26
N ARG A 63 -1.60 9.56 2.59
CA ARG A 63 -2.17 8.20 2.63
C ARG A 63 -1.95 7.49 1.30
N THR A 64 -2.12 8.20 0.20
CA THR A 64 -1.87 7.71 -1.15
C THR A 64 -0.40 7.45 -1.47
N ALA A 65 0.54 7.71 -0.55
CA ALA A 65 1.95 7.36 -0.70
C ALA A 65 2.34 6.09 0.07
N ILE A 66 1.38 5.42 0.74
CA ILE A 66 1.60 4.11 1.37
C ILE A 66 1.50 3.01 0.31
N ALA A 67 2.53 2.17 0.25
CA ALA A 67 2.64 1.07 -0.70
C ALA A 67 2.26 -0.28 -0.08
N GLY A 68 2.44 -0.45 1.22
CA GLY A 68 2.07 -1.68 1.92
C GLY A 68 2.08 -1.53 3.43
N ILE A 69 1.37 -2.43 4.11
CA ILE A 69 1.37 -2.57 5.57
C ILE A 69 2.13 -3.85 5.93
N ARG A 70 3.18 -3.74 6.75
CA ARG A 70 3.90 -4.86 7.38
C ARG A 70 3.19 -5.20 8.69
N GLY A 71 2.83 -6.46 8.87
CA GLY A 71 2.16 -6.96 10.08
C GLY A 71 0.73 -7.46 9.85
N LYS A 72 0.10 -7.10 8.72
CA LYS A 72 -1.04 -7.83 8.17
C LYS A 72 -0.59 -8.53 6.91
N GLU A 73 -0.53 -9.85 6.95
CA GLU A 73 -0.34 -10.68 5.76
C GLU A 73 -1.49 -10.43 4.78
N THR A 74 -1.34 -9.40 3.95
CA THR A 74 -2.19 -9.20 2.78
C THR A 74 -1.42 -9.83 1.63
N LYS A 75 -1.78 -11.08 1.34
CA LYS A 75 -1.29 -11.89 0.22
C LYS A 75 -1.71 -11.30 -1.13
N ASP A 76 -1.21 -10.13 -1.50
CA ASP A 76 -1.38 -9.58 -2.84
C ASP A 76 -0.07 -8.91 -3.28
N GLY A 77 0.84 -9.70 -3.88
CA GLY A 77 2.05 -9.15 -4.47
C GLY A 77 3.29 -10.05 -4.55
N LYS A 78 3.17 -11.38 -4.50
CA LYS A 78 4.20 -12.27 -5.06
C LYS A 78 3.71 -12.78 -6.41
N GLU A 79 4.10 -12.12 -7.49
CA GLU A 79 4.49 -12.70 -8.79
C GLU A 79 4.58 -11.59 -9.84
N ALA A 80 5.78 -11.00 -9.95
CA ALA A 80 6.29 -10.45 -11.20
C ALA A 80 7.81 -10.24 -11.07
N LYS A 81 8.56 -11.29 -10.74
CA LYS A 81 10.01 -11.37 -10.99
C LYS A 81 10.48 -12.83 -10.99
N ASP A 82 10.30 -13.48 -12.13
CA ASP A 82 11.31 -14.36 -12.72
C ASP A 82 11.05 -14.33 -14.23
N LYS A 83 11.60 -13.33 -14.95
CA LYS A 83 12.84 -13.43 -15.72
C LYS A 83 12.95 -14.75 -16.49
N ASP A 84 12.70 -14.64 -17.80
CA ASP A 84 13.47 -15.27 -18.87
C ASP A 84 14.48 -16.34 -18.43
N LYS A 85 14.16 -17.59 -18.76
CA LYS A 85 15.14 -18.49 -19.36
C LYS A 85 14.46 -19.38 -20.39
#